data_AF-A0A1A6HB39-F1
#
_entry.id   AF-A0A1A6HB39-F1
#
_cell.length_a   1.000
_cell.length_b   1.000
_cell.length_c   1.000
_cell.angle_alpha   90.00
_cell.angle_beta   90.00
_cell.angle_gamma   90.00
#
_symmetry.space_group_name_H-M   'P 1'
#
loop_
_entity.id
_entity.type
_entity.pdbx_description
1 polymer ?
#
loop_
_entity_poly.entity_id
_entity_poly.type
_entity_poly.pdbx_seq_one_letter_code
_entity_poly.pdbx_strand_id
1 'polypeptide(L)'
;NAARIVRALFEIALRKRWPTMTYRLLNLSKVIDKRLWGHILHHVNIGLKVKQCVHQIPSVTMEASIQPITRTVLRVSLSIHPDFSWNDQVHGTVGEPWWIWVEDPTNDHIYHSEYFLALKKQVISKEAQLLVFTIPIFEPLPSQYYIRAVSDRWLGAEAVCIINFQHLILPERHPPHTELLDLQPLPVTALGCKAYEALYNFSHFNPVQTQIFHTLYHTDCNVLLGAPTGSGKTVAAELAIFRVFNKYPTSKVSS
;
A
#
# COMPACT_ATOMS: atom_id res chain seq x y z
N ASN A 1 -30.15 2.07 -3.90
CA ASN A 1 -29.41 3.34 -3.77
C ASN A 1 -30.30 4.56 -3.52
N ALA A 2 -31.34 4.85 -4.32
CA ALA A 2 -32.19 6.04 -4.12
C ALA A 2 -32.83 6.18 -2.72
N ALA A 3 -33.30 5.08 -2.12
CA ALA A 3 -33.87 5.09 -0.76
C ALA A 3 -32.85 5.51 0.31
N ARG A 4 -31.63 4.95 0.26
CA ARG A 4 -30.53 5.29 1.17
C ARG A 4 -30.09 6.75 1.02
N ILE A 5 -29.99 7.22 -0.22
CA ILE A 5 -29.66 8.62 -0.54
C ILE A 5 -30.71 9.57 0.03
N VAL A 6 -32.00 9.31 -0.18
CA VAL A 6 -33.06 10.16 0.35
C VAL A 6 -33.13 10.11 1.87
N ARG A 7 -32.84 8.96 2.48
CA ARG A 7 -32.73 8.84 3.93
C ARG A 7 -31.57 9.68 4.47
N ALA A 8 -30.41 9.68 3.80
CA ALA A 8 -29.29 10.55 4.16
C ALA A 8 -29.66 12.04 4.02
N LEU A 9 -30.31 12.43 2.93
CA LEU A 9 -30.81 13.80 2.75
C LEU A 9 -31.79 14.22 3.86
N PHE A 10 -32.68 13.32 4.28
CA PHE A 10 -33.60 13.56 5.40
C PHE A 10 -32.83 13.88 6.69
N GLU A 11 -31.82 13.09 7.03
CA GLU A 11 -31.01 13.29 8.24
C GLU A 11 -30.24 14.63 8.20
N ILE A 12 -29.74 15.04 7.03
CA ILE A 12 -29.08 16.36 6.85
C ILE A 12 -30.08 17.49 7.08
N ALA A 13 -31.26 17.43 6.47
CA ALA A 13 -32.29 18.45 6.63
C ALA A 13 -32.75 18.56 8.10
N LEU A 14 -32.85 17.42 8.79
CA LEU A 14 -33.15 17.36 10.22
C LEU A 14 -32.07 18.05 11.05
N ARG A 15 -30.79 17.73 10.82
CA ARG A 15 -29.63 18.37 11.49
C ARG A 15 -29.55 19.88 11.22
N LYS A 16 -29.92 20.31 10.01
CA LYS A 16 -29.95 21.72 9.58
C LYS A 16 -31.17 22.49 10.08
N ARG A 17 -32.09 21.84 10.79
CA ARG A 17 -33.36 22.42 11.27
C ARG A 17 -34.15 23.08 10.13
N TRP A 18 -34.27 22.38 9.00
CA TRP A 18 -35.09 22.81 7.86
C TRP A 18 -36.44 22.08 7.88
N PRO A 19 -37.41 22.51 8.72
CA PRO A 19 -38.60 21.74 9.04
C PRO A 19 -39.38 21.27 7.81
N THR A 20 -39.56 22.16 6.82
CA THR A 20 -40.24 21.85 5.56
C THR A 20 -39.52 20.79 4.74
N MET A 21 -38.18 20.82 4.72
CA MET A 21 -37.38 19.88 3.94
C MET A 21 -37.29 18.53 4.64
N THR A 22 -37.12 18.52 5.96
CA THR A 22 -37.14 17.33 6.81
C THR A 22 -38.43 16.55 6.63
N TYR A 23 -39.59 17.22 6.75
CA TYR A 23 -40.89 16.57 6.58
C TYR A 23 -41.04 15.95 5.18
N ARG A 24 -40.60 16.66 4.15
CA ARG A 24 -40.72 16.22 2.75
C ARG A 24 -39.75 15.11 2.38
N LEU A 25 -38.52 15.14 2.87
CA LEU A 25 -37.54 14.08 2.63
C LEU A 25 -37.89 12.80 3.39
N LEU A 26 -38.51 12.91 4.56
CA LEU A 26 -39.10 11.76 5.25
C LEU A 26 -40.22 11.12 4.42
N ASN A 27 -41.09 11.96 3.85
CA ASN A 27 -42.15 11.49 2.98
C ASN A 27 -41.61 10.93 1.66
N LEU A 28 -40.56 11.51 1.08
CA LEU A 28 -39.87 10.97 -0.09
C LEU A 28 -39.22 9.62 0.22
N SER A 29 -38.59 9.45 1.40
CA SER A 29 -38.04 8.16 1.83
C SER A 29 -39.14 7.10 1.86
N LYS A 30 -40.27 7.41 2.51
CA LYS A 30 -41.44 6.54 2.57
C LYS A 30 -42.04 6.26 1.19
N VAL A 31 -42.04 7.25 0.30
CA VAL A 31 -42.56 7.12 -1.06
C VAL A 31 -41.66 6.25 -1.93
N ILE A 32 -40.35 6.35 -1.79
CA ILE A 32 -39.39 5.49 -2.51
C ILE A 32 -39.49 4.06 -1.99
N ASP A 33 -39.55 3.88 -0.66
CA ASP A 33 -39.72 2.56 -0.04
C ASP A 33 -41.05 1.91 -0.46
N LYS A 34 -42.10 2.71 -0.66
CA LYS A 34 -43.44 2.25 -1.07
C LYS A 34 -43.74 2.40 -2.57
N ARG A 35 -42.79 2.84 -3.40
CA ARG A 35 -42.91 3.09 -4.85
C ARG A 35 -44.06 4.04 -5.29
N LEU A 36 -44.35 5.09 -4.53
CA LEU A 36 -45.49 6.02 -4.75
C LEU A 36 -45.09 7.35 -5.43
N TRP A 37 -44.42 7.29 -6.59
CA TRP A 37 -43.72 8.43 -7.21
C TRP A 37 -44.57 9.63 -7.64
N GLY A 38 -45.89 9.45 -7.80
CA GLY A 38 -46.80 10.47 -8.37
C GLY A 38 -46.96 11.74 -7.53
N HIS A 39 -46.69 11.73 -6.22
CA HIS A 39 -46.99 12.86 -5.33
C HIS A 39 -45.91 13.95 -5.23
N ILE A 40 -44.70 13.72 -5.74
CA ILE A 40 -43.51 14.54 -5.42
C ILE A 40 -43.15 15.56 -6.50
N LEU A 41 -43.62 15.36 -7.73
CA LEU A 41 -43.17 16.10 -8.91
C LEU A 41 -43.79 17.50 -9.08
N HIS A 42 -44.63 17.98 -8.15
CA HIS A 42 -45.38 19.23 -8.33
C HIS A 42 -44.67 20.52 -7.83
N HIS A 43 -43.41 20.49 -7.39
CA HIS A 43 -42.72 21.68 -6.87
C HIS A 43 -41.30 21.91 -7.44
N VAL A 44 -41.22 22.68 -8.53
CA VAL A 44 -39.99 22.98 -9.30
C VAL A 44 -38.86 23.58 -8.46
N ASN A 45 -39.15 24.55 -7.57
CA ASN A 45 -38.13 25.20 -6.73
C ASN A 45 -37.47 24.26 -5.71
N ILE A 46 -38.14 23.17 -5.34
CA ILE A 46 -37.62 22.19 -4.38
C ILE A 46 -36.75 21.17 -5.11
N GLY A 47 -37.08 20.84 -6.35
CA GLY A 47 -36.23 20.02 -7.22
C GLY A 47 -34.82 20.60 -7.35
N LEU A 48 -34.68 21.92 -7.45
CA LEU A 48 -33.38 22.58 -7.50
C LEU A 48 -32.58 22.42 -6.20
N LYS A 49 -33.21 22.58 -5.03
CA LYS A 49 -32.55 22.38 -3.73
C LYS A 49 -32.16 20.93 -3.48
N VAL A 50 -33.03 19.98 -3.84
CA VAL A 50 -32.74 18.55 -3.75
C VAL A 50 -31.58 18.20 -4.68
N LYS A 51 -31.58 18.71 -5.92
CA LYS A 51 -30.46 18.54 -6.86
C LYS A 51 -29.14 19.04 -6.27
N GLN A 52 -29.13 20.23 -5.66
CA GLN A 52 -27.94 20.76 -4.98
C GLN A 52 -27.47 19.84 -3.84
N CYS A 53 -28.38 19.32 -3.01
CA CYS A 53 -28.01 18.41 -1.93
C CYS A 53 -27.48 17.07 -2.45
N VAL A 54 -28.00 16.55 -3.56
CA VAL A 54 -27.51 15.30 -4.16
C VAL A 54 -26.04 15.43 -4.56
N HIS A 55 -25.63 16.56 -5.15
CA HIS A 55 -24.23 16.82 -5.48
C HIS A 55 -23.32 17.01 -4.26
N GLN A 56 -23.89 17.21 -3.06
CA GLN A 56 -23.14 17.35 -1.80
C GLN A 56 -23.03 16.02 -1.04
N ILE A 57 -23.53 14.90 -1.56
CA ILE A 57 -23.31 13.60 -0.93
C ILE A 57 -21.88 13.17 -1.24
N PRO A 58 -21.04 12.87 -0.23
CA PRO A 58 -19.68 12.42 -0.48
C PRO A 58 -19.66 11.19 -1.38
N SER A 59 -18.91 11.30 -2.46
CA SER A 59 -18.72 10.21 -3.40
C SER A 59 -17.27 10.21 -3.86
N VAL A 60 -16.70 9.02 -4.02
CA VAL A 60 -15.33 8.83 -4.49
C VAL A 60 -15.32 7.78 -5.59
N THR A 61 -14.47 7.98 -6.58
CA THR A 61 -14.10 6.96 -7.55
C THR A 61 -12.69 6.48 -7.25
N MET A 62 -12.42 5.21 -7.50
CA MET A 62 -11.20 4.55 -7.07
C MET A 62 -10.59 3.75 -8.21
N GLU A 63 -9.30 3.94 -8.44
CA GLU A 63 -8.51 3.19 -9.41
C GLU A 63 -7.34 2.54 -8.71
N ALA A 64 -7.23 1.22 -8.81
CA ALA A 64 -6.16 0.45 -8.19
C ALA A 64 -5.19 -0.07 -9.25
N SER A 65 -3.90 0.05 -8.98
CA SER A 65 -2.85 -0.66 -9.70
C SER A 65 -2.08 -1.56 -8.74
N ILE A 66 -1.65 -2.72 -9.23
CA ILE A 66 -1.00 -3.74 -8.41
C ILE A 66 0.38 -4.09 -8.93
N GLN A 67 1.30 -4.34 -8.02
CA GLN A 67 2.67 -4.74 -8.32
C GLN A 67 3.13 -5.84 -7.35
N PRO A 68 3.39 -7.06 -7.83
CA PRO A 68 3.99 -8.11 -7.01
C PRO A 68 5.36 -7.71 -6.49
N ILE A 69 5.55 -7.74 -5.17
CA ILE A 69 6.87 -7.57 -4.54
C ILE A 69 7.51 -8.95 -4.38
N THR A 70 6.75 -9.89 -3.83
CA THR A 70 7.12 -11.30 -3.70
C THR A 70 5.96 -12.16 -4.19
N ARG A 71 6.10 -13.48 -4.11
CA ARG A 71 4.99 -14.41 -4.40
C ARG A 71 3.85 -14.34 -3.39
N THR A 72 4.08 -13.73 -2.22
CA THR A 72 3.12 -13.66 -1.12
C THR A 72 2.72 -12.23 -0.75
N VAL A 73 3.37 -11.22 -1.33
CA VAL A 73 3.15 -9.81 -1.00
C VAL A 73 2.95 -9.01 -2.28
N LEU A 74 1.82 -8.31 -2.35
CA LEU A 74 1.44 -7.43 -3.44
C LEU A 74 1.42 -5.99 -2.94
N ARG A 75 2.06 -5.08 -3.66
CA ARG A 75 1.89 -3.65 -3.47
C ARG A 75 0.64 -3.19 -4.22
N VAL A 76 -0.21 -2.43 -3.56
CA VAL A 76 -1.39 -1.79 -4.15
C VAL A 76 -1.17 -0.29 -4.10
N SER A 77 -1.34 0.36 -5.24
CA SER A 77 -1.38 1.81 -5.37
C SER A 77 -2.81 2.20 -5.75
N LEU A 78 -3.53 2.82 -4.81
CA LEU A 78 -4.93 3.21 -4.92
C LEU A 78 -5.03 4.72 -5.12
N SER A 79 -5.53 5.14 -6.28
CA SER A 79 -5.88 6.52 -6.57
C SER A 79 -7.35 6.77 -6.24
N ILE A 80 -7.62 7.75 -5.40
CA ILE A 80 -8.95 8.11 -4.91
C ILE A 80 -9.31 9.49 -5.44
N HIS A 81 -10.39 9.56 -6.21
CA HIS A 81 -10.86 10.78 -6.86
C HIS A 81 -12.19 11.21 -6.24
N PRO A 82 -12.23 12.32 -5.50
CA PRO A 82 -13.48 12.83 -4.94
C PRO A 82 -14.39 13.39 -6.05
N ASP A 83 -15.65 12.99 -6.05
CA ASP A 83 -16.67 13.45 -7.01
C ASP A 83 -17.92 13.97 -6.29
N PHE A 84 -17.73 15.04 -5.51
CA PHE A 84 -18.83 15.73 -4.85
C PHE A 84 -18.50 17.21 -4.62
N SER A 85 -19.54 18.00 -4.38
CA SER A 85 -19.43 19.43 -4.08
C SER A 85 -19.25 19.64 -2.59
N TRP A 86 -18.13 20.25 -2.21
CA TRP A 86 -17.87 20.58 -0.82
C TRP A 86 -18.86 21.63 -0.30
N ASN A 87 -19.25 21.47 0.97
CA ASN A 87 -20.07 22.43 1.70
C ASN A 87 -19.67 22.41 3.17
N ASP A 88 -19.09 23.50 3.67
CA ASP A 88 -18.56 23.61 5.03
C ASP A 88 -19.61 23.37 6.11
N GLN A 89 -20.86 23.69 5.80
CA GLN A 89 -21.96 23.48 6.71
C GLN A 89 -22.26 22.00 6.96
N VAL A 90 -21.94 21.12 6.01
CA VAL A 90 -22.32 19.69 6.08
C VAL A 90 -21.09 18.81 6.28
N HIS A 91 -19.98 19.10 5.61
CA HIS A 91 -18.75 18.32 5.64
C HIS A 91 -17.76 18.81 6.72
N GLY A 92 -18.02 19.98 7.30
CA GLY A 92 -17.08 20.67 8.17
C GLY A 92 -16.03 21.45 7.37
N THR A 93 -15.04 22.00 8.08
CA THR A 93 -14.07 22.95 7.49
C THR A 93 -12.79 22.30 6.99
N VAL A 94 -12.50 21.06 7.41
CA VAL A 94 -11.18 20.43 7.21
C VAL A 94 -11.23 19.30 6.19
N GLY A 95 -12.03 18.25 6.46
CA GLY A 95 -11.99 17.01 5.68
C GLY A 95 -13.15 16.07 6.01
N GLU A 96 -13.48 15.22 5.05
CA GLU A 96 -14.52 14.20 5.16
C GLU A 96 -13.84 12.83 5.38
N PRO A 97 -14.08 12.16 6.52
CA PRO A 97 -13.42 10.91 6.84
C PRO A 97 -14.02 9.69 6.16
N TRP A 98 -13.14 8.76 5.78
CA TRP A 98 -13.47 7.49 5.16
C TRP A 98 -12.66 6.36 5.79
N TRP A 99 -13.29 5.20 5.89
CA TRP A 99 -12.62 3.93 6.07
C TRP A 99 -12.35 3.30 4.71
N ILE A 100 -11.12 2.84 4.52
CA ILE A 100 -10.71 2.10 3.34
C ILE A 100 -10.22 0.74 3.80
N TRP A 101 -10.69 -0.33 3.17
CA TRP A 101 -10.18 -1.67 3.46
C TRP A 101 -10.18 -2.57 2.23
N VAL A 102 -9.31 -3.58 2.28
CA VAL A 102 -9.25 -4.65 1.28
C VAL A 102 -9.84 -5.92 1.89
N GLU A 103 -10.90 -6.43 1.28
CA GLU A 103 -11.55 -7.67 1.69
C GLU A 103 -11.39 -8.78 0.65
N ASP A 104 -11.27 -10.00 1.17
CA ASP A 104 -11.41 -11.24 0.43
C ASP A 104 -12.75 -11.89 0.78
N PRO A 105 -13.72 -11.91 -0.16
CA PRO A 105 -15.03 -12.49 0.09
C PRO A 105 -15.00 -14.02 0.17
N THR A 106 -13.93 -14.66 -0.30
CA THR A 106 -13.80 -16.12 -0.28
C THR A 106 -13.46 -16.59 1.12
N ASN A 107 -12.58 -15.85 1.80
CA ASN A 107 -12.08 -16.18 3.13
C ASN A 107 -12.71 -15.34 4.26
N ASP A 108 -13.65 -14.45 3.91
CA ASP A 108 -14.31 -13.51 4.83
C ASP A 108 -13.30 -12.75 5.71
N HIS A 109 -12.27 -12.19 5.07
CA HIS A 109 -11.14 -11.58 5.77
C HIS A 109 -10.79 -10.21 5.23
N ILE A 110 -10.39 -9.30 6.13
CA ILE A 110 -9.85 -7.99 5.80
C ILE A 110 -8.33 -8.05 5.88
N TYR A 111 -7.67 -7.83 4.75
CA TYR A 111 -6.21 -7.91 4.64
C TYR A 111 -5.50 -6.59 4.94
N HIS A 112 -6.19 -5.48 4.73
CA HIS A 112 -5.66 -4.14 4.99
C HIS A 112 -6.82 -3.22 5.34
N SER A 113 -6.59 -2.28 6.25
CA SER A 113 -7.54 -1.21 6.56
C SER A 113 -6.78 0.05 6.93
N GLU A 114 -7.26 1.19 6.45
CA GLU A 114 -6.69 2.50 6.73
C GLU A 114 -7.81 3.54 6.90
N TYR A 115 -7.56 4.50 7.80
CA TYR A 115 -8.43 5.65 7.99
C TYR A 115 -7.90 6.82 7.17
N PHE A 116 -8.74 7.31 6.26
CA PHE A 116 -8.39 8.31 5.27
C PHE A 116 -9.24 9.56 5.43
N LEU A 117 -8.64 10.74 5.25
CA LEU A 117 -9.33 12.02 5.35
C LEU A 117 -9.31 12.74 3.99
N ALA A 118 -10.45 12.80 3.31
CA ALA A 118 -10.60 13.57 2.08
C ALA A 118 -10.61 15.07 2.43
N LEU A 119 -9.45 15.73 2.31
CA LEU A 119 -9.31 17.15 2.68
C LEU A 119 -10.12 18.05 1.74
N LYS A 120 -10.73 19.09 2.30
CA LYS A 120 -11.50 20.12 1.58
C LYS A 120 -10.76 20.64 0.36
N LYS A 121 -9.47 20.97 0.51
CA LYS A 121 -8.64 21.50 -0.57
C LYS A 121 -8.62 20.56 -1.77
N GLN A 122 -8.39 19.27 -1.52
CA GLN A 122 -8.29 18.24 -2.56
C GLN A 122 -9.64 17.94 -3.21
N VAL A 123 -10.73 17.98 -2.44
CA VAL A 123 -12.10 17.85 -3.01
C VAL A 123 -12.43 19.02 -3.93
N ILE A 124 -12.11 20.25 -3.52
CA ILE A 124 -12.38 21.45 -4.32
C ILE A 124 -11.51 21.49 -5.59
N SER A 125 -10.23 21.14 -5.48
CA SER A 125 -9.32 21.08 -6.64
C SER A 125 -9.55 19.84 -7.52
N LYS A 126 -10.39 18.89 -7.09
CA LYS A 126 -10.54 17.55 -7.70
C LYS A 126 -9.21 16.81 -7.84
N GLU A 127 -8.32 17.03 -6.89
CA GLU A 127 -7.01 16.40 -6.84
C GLU A 127 -7.14 14.97 -6.33
N ALA A 128 -6.57 14.03 -7.08
CA ALA A 128 -6.55 12.63 -6.71
C ALA A 128 -5.61 12.40 -5.51
N GLN A 129 -6.00 11.48 -4.64
CA GLN A 129 -5.18 11.10 -3.50
C GLN A 129 -4.65 9.69 -3.69
N LEU A 130 -3.35 9.52 -3.48
CA LEU A 130 -2.68 8.25 -3.66
C LEU A 130 -2.45 7.60 -2.29
N LEU A 131 -2.99 6.40 -2.11
CA LEU A 131 -2.63 5.50 -1.00
C LEU A 131 -1.81 4.35 -1.54
N VAL A 132 -0.74 4.02 -0.83
CA VAL A 132 0.16 2.92 -1.18
C VAL A 132 0.31 2.01 0.02
N PHE A 133 -0.11 0.77 -0.13
CA PHE A 133 -0.05 -0.23 0.92
C PHE A 133 0.29 -1.61 0.34
N THR A 134 0.50 -2.58 1.21
CA THR A 134 0.75 -3.97 0.82
C THR A 134 -0.34 -4.88 1.36
N ILE A 135 -0.65 -5.91 0.59
CA ILE A 135 -1.58 -6.97 0.96
C ILE A 135 -0.94 -8.34 0.71
N PRO A 136 -1.29 -9.36 1.51
CA PRO A 136 -0.90 -10.73 1.23
C PRO A 136 -1.70 -11.31 0.07
N ILE A 137 -1.07 -12.24 -0.65
CA ILE A 137 -1.70 -13.13 -1.62
C ILE A 137 -1.25 -14.56 -1.35
N PHE A 138 -2.13 -15.51 -1.61
CA PHE A 138 -1.92 -16.92 -1.31
C PHE A 138 -2.11 -17.75 -2.57
N GLU A 139 -1.31 -18.82 -2.72
CA GLU A 139 -1.49 -19.79 -3.81
C GLU A 139 -2.37 -20.96 -3.31
N PRO A 140 -3.40 -21.39 -4.06
CA PRO A 140 -3.82 -20.89 -5.37
C PRO A 140 -4.43 -19.48 -5.30
N LEU A 141 -4.13 -18.64 -6.30
CA LEU A 141 -4.56 -17.24 -6.32
C LEU A 141 -6.10 -17.15 -6.38
N PRO A 142 -6.72 -16.28 -5.55
CA PRO A 142 -8.14 -15.98 -5.67
C PRO A 142 -8.42 -15.25 -6.99
N SER A 143 -9.69 -15.18 -7.41
CA SER A 143 -10.02 -14.46 -8.66
C SER A 143 -9.87 -12.94 -8.51
N GLN A 144 -10.29 -12.41 -7.35
CA GLN A 144 -10.29 -10.99 -7.08
C GLN A 144 -10.38 -10.68 -5.59
N TYR A 145 -9.88 -9.51 -5.21
CA TYR A 145 -10.22 -8.85 -3.95
C TYR A 145 -11.00 -7.56 -4.20
N TYR A 146 -11.60 -7.02 -3.15
CA TYR A 146 -12.37 -5.78 -3.20
C TYR A 146 -11.75 -4.75 -2.28
N ILE A 147 -11.52 -3.54 -2.80
CA ILE A 147 -11.23 -2.37 -2.00
C ILE A 147 -12.56 -1.65 -1.76
N ARG A 148 -12.94 -1.47 -0.51
CA ARG A 148 -14.11 -0.67 -0.14
C ARG A 148 -13.66 0.65 0.45
N ALA A 149 -14.32 1.73 0.05
CA ALA A 149 -14.27 3.02 0.73
C ALA A 149 -15.66 3.34 1.26
N VAL A 150 -15.78 3.57 2.56
CA VAL A 150 -17.05 3.91 3.22
C VAL A 150 -16.86 5.15 4.07
N SER A 151 -17.73 6.15 3.90
CA SER A 151 -17.70 7.34 4.73
C SER A 151 -18.02 6.98 6.17
N ASP A 152 -17.22 7.51 7.10
CA ASP A 152 -17.43 7.32 8.54
C ASP A 152 -18.68 8.09 9.05
N ARG A 153 -19.11 9.12 8.31
CA ARG A 153 -20.21 10.02 8.72
C ARG A 153 -21.47 9.89 7.89
N TRP A 154 -21.37 9.44 6.64
CA TRP A 154 -22.47 9.47 5.68
C TRP A 154 -22.98 8.08 5.33
N LEU A 155 -24.24 7.84 5.68
CA LEU A 155 -24.91 6.59 5.35
C LEU A 155 -25.04 6.42 3.83
N GLY A 156 -24.53 5.30 3.32
CA GLY A 156 -24.64 4.94 1.91
C GLY A 156 -23.67 5.69 0.99
N ALA A 157 -22.78 6.50 1.54
CA ALA A 157 -21.61 7.02 0.82
C ALA A 157 -20.53 5.93 0.83
N GLU A 158 -20.60 5.04 -0.16
CA GLU A 158 -19.70 3.90 -0.32
C GLU A 158 -19.25 3.76 -1.77
N ALA A 159 -18.02 3.28 -1.97
CA ALA A 159 -17.45 2.97 -3.27
C ALA A 159 -16.69 1.64 -3.19
N VAL A 160 -16.63 0.94 -4.31
CA VAL A 160 -15.95 -0.36 -4.41
C VAL A 160 -15.05 -0.35 -5.65
N CYS A 161 -13.81 -0.79 -5.48
CA CYS A 161 -12.85 -1.03 -6.55
C CYS A 161 -12.42 -2.50 -6.52
N ILE A 162 -12.27 -3.12 -7.69
CA ILE A 162 -11.95 -4.55 -7.81
C ILE A 162 -10.48 -4.69 -8.15
N ILE A 163 -9.77 -5.55 -7.41
CA ILE A 163 -8.42 -6.01 -7.75
C ILE A 163 -8.56 -7.38 -8.43
N ASN A 164 -8.28 -7.47 -9.73
CA ASN A 164 -8.36 -8.72 -10.49
C ASN A 164 -6.98 -9.40 -10.58
N PHE A 165 -6.91 -10.70 -10.31
CA PHE A 165 -5.68 -11.50 -10.32
C PHE A 165 -5.51 -12.42 -11.52
N GLN A 166 -6.47 -12.50 -12.45
CA GLN A 166 -6.46 -13.44 -13.58
C GLN A 166 -5.21 -13.38 -14.47
N HIS A 167 -4.57 -12.20 -14.55
CA HIS A 167 -3.35 -11.99 -15.34
C HIS A 167 -2.16 -11.57 -14.48
N LEU A 168 -2.20 -11.85 -13.17
CA LEU A 168 -1.13 -11.50 -12.26
C LEU A 168 0.07 -12.44 -12.47
N ILE A 169 1.19 -11.89 -12.96
CA ILE A 169 2.45 -12.63 -13.08
C ILE A 169 3.24 -12.45 -11.80
N LEU A 170 3.40 -13.54 -11.03
CA LEU A 170 4.20 -13.52 -9.82
C LEU A 170 5.70 -13.60 -10.14
N PRO A 171 6.56 -12.98 -9.32
CA PRO A 171 8.01 -13.16 -9.43
C PRO A 171 8.39 -14.64 -9.28
N GLU A 172 9.51 -15.01 -9.88
CA GLU A 172 10.08 -16.33 -9.71
C GLU A 172 10.44 -16.58 -8.23
N ARG A 173 10.37 -17.85 -7.82
CA ARG A 173 10.94 -18.23 -6.52
C ARG A 173 12.44 -18.01 -6.62
N HIS A 174 12.97 -17.04 -5.88
CA HIS A 174 14.41 -16.92 -5.75
C HIS A 174 14.96 -18.26 -5.24
N PRO A 175 16.09 -18.74 -5.79
CA PRO A 175 16.74 -19.90 -5.24
C PRO A 175 16.98 -19.67 -3.74
N PRO A 176 16.93 -20.73 -2.92
CA PRO A 176 17.23 -20.60 -1.51
C PRO A 176 18.58 -19.89 -1.32
N HIS A 177 18.70 -19.13 -0.23
CA HIS A 177 19.98 -18.53 0.13
C HIS A 177 21.07 -19.61 0.13
N THR A 178 22.27 -19.27 -0.35
CA THR A 178 23.41 -20.18 -0.26
C THR A 178 23.60 -20.58 1.19
N GLU A 179 23.52 -21.88 1.46
CA GLU A 179 23.69 -22.40 2.81
C GLU A 179 25.08 -22.04 3.34
N LEU A 180 25.12 -21.63 4.61
CA LEU A 180 26.36 -21.44 5.33
C LEU A 180 26.89 -22.82 5.70
N LEU A 181 28.01 -23.20 5.08
CA LEU A 181 28.64 -24.49 5.32
C LEU A 181 29.27 -24.50 6.71
N ASP A 182 29.14 -25.61 7.42
CA ASP A 182 29.79 -25.84 8.72
C ASP A 182 31.29 -26.14 8.51
N LEU A 183 32.03 -25.08 8.17
CA LEU A 183 33.46 -25.13 7.94
C LEU A 183 34.22 -24.85 9.23
N GLN A 184 35.41 -25.46 9.34
CA GLN A 184 36.34 -25.07 10.40
C GLN A 184 36.74 -23.61 10.22
N PRO A 185 36.63 -22.75 11.25
CA PRO A 185 37.01 -21.35 11.17
C PRO A 185 38.43 -21.19 10.63
N LEU A 186 38.59 -20.35 9.61
CA LEU A 186 39.87 -20.15 8.97
C LEU A 186 40.73 -19.20 9.82
N PRO A 187 41.96 -19.57 10.21
CA PRO A 187 42.83 -18.67 10.97
C PRO A 187 43.29 -17.49 10.11
N VAL A 188 43.57 -16.34 10.73
CA VAL A 188 44.05 -15.15 10.00
C VAL A 188 45.39 -15.41 9.29
N THR A 189 46.20 -16.34 9.80
CA THR A 189 47.44 -16.81 9.17
C THR A 189 47.24 -17.39 7.76
N ALA A 190 46.01 -17.72 7.36
CA ALA A 190 45.69 -18.12 5.99
C ALA A 190 45.95 -17.02 4.95
N LEU A 191 46.08 -15.75 5.37
CA LEU A 191 46.47 -14.64 4.50
C LEU A 191 47.91 -14.79 3.98
N GLY A 192 48.79 -15.49 4.69
CA GLY A 192 50.18 -15.70 4.28
C GLY A 192 51.02 -14.41 4.19
N CYS A 193 50.60 -13.34 4.87
CA CYS A 193 51.26 -12.04 4.86
C CYS A 193 51.13 -11.37 6.23
N LYS A 194 52.25 -11.28 6.96
CA LYS A 194 52.28 -10.71 8.32
C LYS A 194 51.72 -9.30 8.42
N ALA A 195 51.87 -8.49 7.37
CA ALA A 195 51.34 -7.13 7.34
C ALA A 195 49.81 -7.12 7.29
N TYR A 196 49.17 -8.03 6.54
CA TYR A 196 47.71 -8.15 6.49
C TYR A 196 47.17 -8.80 7.75
N GLU A 197 47.87 -9.81 8.27
CA GLU A 197 47.50 -10.49 9.52
C GLU A 197 47.43 -9.51 10.69
N ALA A 198 48.38 -8.58 10.79
CA ALA A 198 48.43 -7.57 11.84
C ALA A 198 47.29 -6.54 11.81
N LEU A 199 46.50 -6.48 10.72
CA LEU A 199 45.36 -5.57 10.63
C LEU A 199 44.14 -6.08 11.41
N TYR A 200 44.12 -7.35 11.80
CA TYR A 200 42.99 -7.98 12.45
C TYR A 200 43.24 -8.25 13.93
N ASN A 201 42.29 -7.84 14.78
CA ASN A 201 42.30 -8.08 16.23
C ASN A 201 41.65 -9.40 16.66
N PHE A 202 41.31 -10.27 15.70
CA PHE A 202 40.72 -11.58 15.92
C PHE A 202 41.64 -12.69 15.41
N SER A 203 41.48 -13.91 15.93
CA SER A 203 42.35 -15.04 15.56
C SER A 203 41.83 -15.85 14.36
N HIS A 204 40.52 -15.88 14.15
CA HIS A 204 39.87 -16.63 13.08
C HIS A 204 38.79 -15.81 12.40
N PHE A 205 38.65 -16.00 11.09
CA PHE A 205 37.54 -15.49 10.31
C PHE A 205 36.22 -16.13 10.76
N ASN A 206 35.13 -15.36 10.70
CA ASN A 206 33.80 -15.90 10.99
C ASN A 206 33.37 -16.90 9.89
N PRO A 207 32.29 -17.67 10.08
CA PRO A 207 31.87 -18.67 9.10
C PRO A 207 31.62 -18.11 7.69
N VAL A 208 31.01 -16.92 7.57
CA VAL A 208 30.75 -16.27 6.26
C VAL A 208 32.06 -15.95 5.57
N GLN A 209 32.98 -15.31 6.29
CA GLN A 209 34.32 -14.93 5.81
C GLN A 209 35.15 -16.17 5.43
N THR A 210 35.08 -17.23 6.23
CA THR A 210 35.74 -18.51 5.98
C THR A 210 35.25 -19.14 4.67
N GLN A 211 33.94 -19.18 4.46
CA GLN A 211 33.35 -19.76 3.24
C GLN A 211 33.70 -18.97 1.98
N ILE A 212 33.77 -17.65 2.04
CA ILE A 212 34.07 -16.79 0.87
C ILE A 212 35.57 -16.54 0.65
N PHE A 213 36.43 -16.91 1.61
CA PHE A 213 37.86 -16.58 1.60
C PHE A 213 38.54 -17.02 0.31
N HIS A 214 38.37 -18.28 -0.07
CA HIS A 214 39.01 -18.83 -1.26
C HIS A 214 38.61 -18.05 -2.52
N THR A 215 37.31 -17.78 -2.69
CA THR A 215 36.81 -17.05 -3.86
C THR A 215 37.37 -15.64 -3.92
N LEU A 216 37.39 -14.90 -2.80
CA LEU A 216 37.84 -13.50 -2.78
C LEU A 216 39.37 -13.35 -2.80
N TYR A 217 40.10 -14.27 -2.17
CA TYR A 217 41.54 -14.14 -1.96
C TYR A 217 42.39 -14.94 -2.96
N HIS A 218 41.84 -15.98 -3.58
CA HIS A 218 42.58 -16.86 -4.50
C HIS A 218 42.07 -16.85 -5.93
N THR A 219 40.87 -16.34 -6.20
CA THR A 219 40.30 -16.25 -7.54
C THR A 219 40.09 -14.80 -7.98
N ASP A 220 39.86 -14.58 -9.28
CA ASP A 220 39.56 -13.26 -9.85
C ASP A 220 38.11 -13.19 -10.35
N CYS A 221 37.22 -14.04 -9.82
CA CYS A 221 35.81 -14.09 -10.21
C CYS A 221 35.03 -12.91 -9.61
N ASN A 222 34.00 -12.44 -10.31
CA ASN A 222 33.05 -11.47 -9.77
C ASN A 222 32.24 -12.12 -8.64
N VAL A 223 32.17 -11.45 -7.48
CA VAL A 223 31.46 -11.96 -6.30
C VAL A 223 30.32 -11.03 -5.93
N LEU A 224 29.13 -11.60 -5.73
CA LEU A 224 27.98 -10.94 -5.10
C LEU A 224 27.80 -11.50 -3.69
N LEU A 225 27.99 -10.68 -2.65
CA LEU A 225 27.84 -11.08 -1.25
C LEU A 225 26.61 -10.40 -0.61
N GLY A 226 25.53 -11.16 -0.43
CA GLY A 226 24.37 -10.76 0.36
C GLY A 226 24.42 -11.34 1.77
N ALA A 227 24.65 -10.51 2.78
CA ALA A 227 24.64 -10.93 4.20
C ALA A 227 24.06 -9.82 5.09
N PRO A 228 23.43 -10.14 6.24
CA PRO A 228 22.93 -9.16 7.20
C PRO A 228 23.98 -8.14 7.67
N THR A 229 23.51 -7.02 8.22
CA THR A 229 24.40 -6.02 8.84
C THR A 229 25.12 -6.64 10.04
N GLY A 230 26.44 -6.41 10.16
CA GLY A 230 27.27 -7.01 11.21
C GLY A 230 27.92 -8.35 10.85
N SER A 231 27.60 -8.97 9.71
CA SER A 231 28.21 -10.25 9.28
C SER A 231 29.65 -10.16 8.75
N GLY A 232 30.29 -8.98 8.85
CA GLY A 232 31.70 -8.81 8.46
C GLY A 232 31.96 -8.60 6.97
N LYS A 233 31.00 -8.01 6.22
CA LYS A 233 31.13 -7.69 4.78
C LYS A 233 32.33 -6.79 4.45
N THR A 234 32.77 -5.95 5.39
CA THR A 234 33.96 -5.11 5.21
C THR A 234 35.22 -5.94 4.99
N VAL A 235 35.39 -7.02 5.78
CA VAL A 235 36.52 -7.95 5.63
C VAL A 235 36.49 -8.63 4.27
N ALA A 236 35.30 -8.94 3.74
CA ALA A 236 35.18 -9.49 2.39
C ALA A 236 35.75 -8.53 1.31
N ALA A 237 35.46 -7.22 1.44
CA ALA A 237 36.03 -6.22 0.54
C ALA A 237 37.56 -6.10 0.70
N GLU A 238 38.06 -6.14 1.94
CA GLU A 238 39.50 -6.12 2.23
C GLU A 238 40.24 -7.32 1.62
N LEU A 239 39.69 -8.53 1.71
CA LEU A 239 40.26 -9.73 1.08
C LEU A 239 40.43 -9.55 -0.44
N ALA A 240 39.42 -8.99 -1.11
CA ALA A 240 39.51 -8.68 -2.54
C ALA A 240 40.59 -7.62 -2.83
N ILE A 241 40.69 -6.58 -2.00
CA ILE A 241 41.73 -5.54 -2.13
C ILE A 241 43.13 -6.15 -1.95
N PHE A 242 43.34 -6.99 -0.94
CA PHE A 242 44.61 -7.65 -0.71
C PHE A 242 45.01 -8.55 -1.87
N ARG A 243 44.06 -9.27 -2.47
CA ARG A 243 44.30 -10.03 -3.70
C ARG A 243 44.81 -9.13 -4.83
N VAL A 244 44.20 -7.96 -5.03
CA VAL A 244 44.67 -7.00 -6.04
C VAL A 244 46.08 -6.51 -5.73
N PHE A 245 46.39 -6.16 -4.49
CA PHE A 245 47.73 -5.73 -4.10
C PHE A 245 48.79 -6.81 -4.28
N ASN A 246 48.45 -8.07 -3.99
CA ASN A 246 49.36 -9.20 -4.20
C ASN A 246 49.67 -9.42 -5.69
N LYS A 247 48.66 -9.29 -6.56
CA LYS A 247 48.79 -9.59 -7.99
C LYS A 247 49.29 -8.41 -8.81
N TYR A 248 48.97 -7.18 -8.39
CA TYR A 248 49.27 -5.94 -9.10
C TYR A 248 49.84 -4.87 -8.16
N PRO A 249 51.08 -5.02 -7.65
CA PRO A 249 51.65 -4.14 -6.62
C PRO A 249 51.74 -2.66 -7.02
N THR A 250 51.71 -2.38 -8.32
CA THR A 250 51.88 -1.03 -8.90
C THR A 250 50.58 -0.44 -9.46
N SER A 251 49.46 -1.15 -9.38
CA SER A 251 48.17 -0.71 -9.97
C SER A 251 47.27 -0.04 -8.93
N LYS A 252 46.53 1.00 -9.33
CA LYS A 252 45.55 1.67 -8.46
C LYS A 252 44.25 0.86 -8.39
N VAL A 253 43.76 0.64 -7.17
CA VAL A 253 42.40 0.14 -6.91
C VAL A 253 41.47 1.35 -6.78
N SER A 254 40.48 1.48 -7.67
CA SER A 254 39.41 2.48 -7.53
C SER A 254 38.22 1.83 -6.82
N SER A 255 37.87 2.35 -5.65
CA SER A 255 36.63 2.04 -4.90
C SER A 255 35.39 2.64 -5.54
#